data_AF-A0A7Y7NZJ0-F1
#
_entry.id   AF-A0A7Y7NZJ0-F1
#
_cell.length_a   1.000
_cell.length_b   1.000
_cell.length_c   1.000
_cell.angle_alpha   90.00
_cell.angle_beta   90.00
_cell.angle_gamma   90.00
#
_symmetry.space_group_name_H-M   'P 1'
#
loop_
_entity.id
_entity.type
_entity.pdbx_description
1 polymer ?
#
loop_
_entity_poly.entity_id
_entity_poly.type
_entity_poly.pdbx_seq_one_letter_code
_entity_poly.pdbx_strand_id
1 'polypeptide(L)' 'MKTFLCKTCNQKFEAEGIRVDWNDPTYGPCSKFIATCPCNGEDCDEYRPLKNNKEEFASTGSSCGSGGCCCRK' A
#
# COMPACT_ATOMS: atom_id res chain seq x y z
N MET A 1 12.12 -1.72 -6.49
CA MET A 1 11.25 -1.45 -5.34
C MET A 1 9.82 -1.25 -5.85
N LYS A 2 8.83 -1.75 -5.12
CA LYS A 2 7.40 -1.66 -5.42
C LYS A 2 6.75 -0.72 -4.42
N THR A 3 5.65 -0.09 -4.81
CA THR A 3 4.86 0.76 -3.91
C THR A 3 3.80 -0.07 -3.20
N PHE A 4 3.67 0.11 -1.90
CA PHE A 4 2.66 -0.51 -1.04
C PHE A 4 1.84 0.58 -0.37
N LEU A 5 0.56 0.29 -0.08
CA LEU A 5 -0.33 1.20 0.62
C LEU A 5 -0.81 0.55 1.90
N CYS A 6 -0.41 1.10 3.04
CA CYS A 6 -0.99 0.72 4.31
C CYS A 6 -2.38 1.33 4.44
N LYS A 7 -3.43 0.49 4.47
CA LYS A 7 -4.81 0.98 4.63
C LYS A 7 -5.05 1.59 6.02
N THR A 8 -4.37 1.06 7.04
CA THR A 8 -4.45 1.54 8.43
C THR A 8 -3.79 2.90 8.61
N CYS A 9 -2.55 3.07 8.12
CA CYS A 9 -1.83 4.34 8.21
C CYS A 9 -2.17 5.32 7.08
N ASN A 10 -2.89 4.87 6.04
CA ASN A 10 -3.11 5.56 4.78
C ASN A 10 -1.82 6.08 4.10
N GLN A 11 -0.68 5.45 4.41
CA GLN A 11 0.62 5.85 3.89
C GLN A 11 1.09 4.93 2.76
N LYS A 12 1.64 5.55 1.73
CA LYS A 12 2.35 4.86 0.65
C LYS A 12 3.82 4.77 1.01
N PHE A 13 4.40 3.59 0.82
CA PHE A 13 5.81 3.36 1.06
C PHE A 13 6.39 2.45 -0.03
N GLU A 14 7.70 2.56 -0.25
CA GLU A 14 8.42 1.73 -1.21
C GLU A 14 9.19 0.65 -0.46
N ALA A 15 9.03 -0.59 -0.89
CA ALA A 15 9.75 -1.74 -0.34
C ALA A 15 10.07 -2.73 -1.47
N GLU A 16 10.96 -3.68 -1.23
CA GLU A 16 11.12 -4.81 -2.16
C GLU A 16 9.84 -5.68 -2.19
N GLY A 17 9.27 -5.90 -1.00
CA GLY A 17 8.11 -6.75 -0.81
C GLY A 17 8.44 -8.24 -0.94
N ILE A 18 7.68 -9.06 -0.25
CA ILE A 18 7.77 -10.51 -0.29
C ILE A 18 6.69 -11.00 -1.24
N ARG A 19 7.09 -11.80 -2.24
CA ARG A 19 6.13 -12.53 -3.07
C ARG A 19 5.60 -13.71 -2.27
N VAL A 20 4.30 -13.73 -2.05
CA VAL A 20 3.60 -14.86 -1.46
C VAL A 20 2.81 -15.55 -2.56
N ASP A 21 3.04 -16.83 -2.71
CA ASP A 21 2.28 -17.73 -3.57
C ASP A 21 1.33 -18.59 -2.73
N TRP A 22 0.14 -18.84 -3.27
CA TRP A 22 -0.84 -19.76 -2.68
C TRP A 22 -1.68 -20.37 -3.79
N ASN A 23 -2.24 -21.55 -3.53
CA ASN A 23 -3.15 -22.19 -4.48
C ASN A 23 -4.60 -21.95 -4.03
N ASP A 24 -5.33 -21.14 -4.79
CA ASP A 24 -6.75 -20.92 -4.56
C ASP A 24 -7.56 -22.10 -5.14
N PRO A 25 -8.51 -22.70 -4.40
CA PRO A 25 -9.27 -23.86 -4.88
C PRO A 25 -10.21 -23.52 -6.05
N THR A 26 -10.57 -22.24 -6.24
CA THR A 26 -11.46 -21.77 -7.31
C THR A 26 -10.66 -21.30 -8.52
N TYR A 27 -9.58 -20.56 -8.29
CA TYR A 27 -8.83 -19.86 -9.35
C TYR A 27 -7.46 -20.49 -9.67
N GLY A 28 -7.00 -21.45 -8.89
CA GLY A 28 -5.69 -22.10 -9.05
C GLY A 28 -4.53 -21.28 -8.46
N PRO A 29 -3.30 -21.46 -8.98
CA PRO A 29 -2.11 -20.87 -8.38
C PRO A 29 -2.10 -19.34 -8.52
N CYS A 30 -2.16 -18.67 -7.37
CA CYS A 30 -2.15 -17.22 -7.23
C CYS A 30 -0.84 -16.73 -6.61
N SER A 31 -0.50 -15.47 -6.85
CA SER A 31 0.59 -14.81 -6.14
C SER A 31 0.32 -13.32 -5.95
N LYS A 32 0.76 -12.77 -4.81
CA LYS A 32 0.74 -11.33 -4.50
C LYS A 32 2.06 -10.90 -3.88
N PHE A 33 2.33 -9.61 -3.94
CA PHE A 33 3.40 -9.01 -3.18
C PHE A 33 2.80 -8.38 -1.93
N ILE A 34 3.42 -8.66 -0.78
CA ILE A 34 3.12 -8.01 0.50
C ILE A 34 4.38 -7.31 1.02
N ALA A 35 4.22 -6.24 1.77
CA ALA A 35 5.31 -5.64 2.52
C ALA A 35 4.82 -5.21 3.89
N THR A 36 5.63 -5.43 4.90
CA THR A 36 5.34 -4.99 6.27
C THR A 36 5.49 -3.48 6.35
N CYS A 37 4.44 -2.79 6.80
CA CYS A 37 4.49 -1.35 6.95
C CYS A 37 5.41 -0.96 8.13
N PRO A 38 6.36 -0.02 7.91
CA PRO A 38 7.31 0.37 8.94
C PRO A 38 6.67 1.13 10.12
N CYS A 39 5.41 1.57 9.99
CA CYS A 39 4.73 2.37 11.00
C CYS A 39 3.93 1.53 12.01
N ASN A 40 3.32 0.43 11.56
CA ASN A 40 2.42 -0.38 12.38
C ASN A 40 2.76 -1.88 12.37
N GLY A 41 3.69 -2.32 11.52
CA GLY A 41 4.06 -3.73 11.39
C GLY A 41 3.05 -4.60 10.66
N GLU A 42 2.02 -4.01 10.01
CA GLU A 42 1.00 -4.79 9.30
C GLU A 42 1.41 -5.10 7.87
N ASP A 43 0.97 -6.25 7.36
CA ASP A 43 1.19 -6.65 5.97
C ASP A 43 0.30 -5.83 5.03
N CYS A 44 0.95 -5.08 4.15
CA CYS A 44 0.30 -4.22 3.17
C CYS A 44 0.46 -4.82 1.78
N ASP A 45 -0.61 -4.80 0.98
CA ASP A 45 -0.57 -5.28 -0.39
C ASP A 45 0.02 -4.23 -1.35
N GLU A 46 0.54 -4.71 -2.49
CA GLU A 46 1.07 -3.85 -3.56
C GLU A 46 0.02 -2.84 -4.03
N TYR A 47 0.39 -1.56 -3.98
CA TYR A 47 -0.43 -0.48 -4.49
C TYR A 47 -0.35 -0.45 -6.02
N ARG A 48 -1.42 -0.92 -6.66
CA ARG A 48 -1.61 -0.79 -8.10
C ARG A 48 -2.54 0.39 -8.39
N PRO A 49 -2.04 1.52 -8.90
CA PRO A 49 -2.93 2.53 -9.42
C PRO A 49 -3.69 1.92 -10.60
N LEU A 50 -5.02 1.96 -10.55
CA LEU A 50 -5.85 1.70 -11.73
C LEU A 50 -5.36 2.68 -12.80
N LYS A 51 -4.89 2.16 -13.94
CA LYS A 51 -4.58 2.99 -15.11
C LYS A 51 -5.89 3.61 -15.60
N ASN A 52 -6.28 4.71 -14.97
CA ASN A 52 -7.38 5.52 -15.45
C ASN A 52 -6.81 6.40 -16.56
N ASN A 53 -7.07 6.04 -17.80
CA ASN A 53 -6.86 6.95 -18.92
C ASN A 53 -7.93 8.04 -18.87
N LYS A 54 -7.79 8.98 -17.93
CA LYS A 54 -8.30 10.36 -18.02
C LYS A 54 -7.88 11.17 -16.81
N GLU A 55 -7.56 12.41 -17.12
CA GLU A 55 -6.96 13.46 -16.30
C GLU A 55 -7.77 13.81 -15.04
N GLU A 56 -7.07 14.47 -14.12
CA GLU A 56 -7.63 15.35 -13.09
C GLU A 56 -8.46 14.68 -11.97
N PHE A 57 -7.78 14.29 -10.89
CA PHE A 57 -8.31 14.57 -9.57
C PHE A 57 -7.34 15.52 -8.86
N ALA A 58 -7.59 16.81 -9.09
CA ALA A 58 -7.17 17.83 -8.16
C ALA A 58 -7.72 17.48 -6.77
N SER A 59 -6.83 17.23 -5.84
CA SER A 59 -7.06 17.60 -4.45
C SER A 59 -5.83 18.36 -4.00
N THR A 60 -5.78 19.61 -4.46
CA THR A 60 -5.25 20.71 -3.67
C THR A 60 -6.00 20.70 -2.34
N GLY A 61 -5.39 20.07 -1.35
CA GLY A 61 -5.88 20.03 0.02
C GLY A 61 -4.69 20.28 0.94
N SER A 62 -4.28 21.53 1.04
CA SER A 62 -3.51 21.98 2.20
C SER A 62 -4.34 21.68 3.45
N SER A 63 -3.89 20.72 4.26
CA SER A 63 -4.26 20.65 5.68
C SER A 63 -3.20 19.89 6.45
N CYS A 64 -2.34 20.68 7.09
CA CYS A 64 -1.90 20.42 8.45
C CYS A 64 -3.12 20.09 9.34
N GLY A 65 -3.48 18.81 9.42
CA GLY A 65 -4.53 18.30 10.28
C GLY A 65 -3.94 17.34 11.29
N SER A 66 -3.76 17.83 12.51
CA SER A 66 -3.32 17.12 13.71
C SER A 66 -3.93 15.71 13.82
N GLY A 67 -3.07 14.69 13.78
CA GLY A 67 -3.46 13.29 13.94
C GLY A 67 -2.21 12.42 13.99
N GLY A 68 -1.43 12.59 15.07
CA GLY A 68 -0.13 11.96 15.23
C GLY A 68 -0.19 10.45 15.09
N CYS A 69 0.68 9.91 14.23
CA CYS A 69 1.17 8.55 14.38
C CYS A 69 2.69 8.58 14.47
N CYS A 70 3.17 8.04 15.57
CA CYS A 70 4.47 8.25 16.18
C CYS A 70 5.51 7.34 15.55
N CYS A 71 6.16 7.76 14.47
CA CYS A 71 7.36 7.10 13.98
C CYS A 71 8.58 7.98 14.25
N ARG A 72 8.83 8.24 15.54
CA ARG A 72 10.12 8.74 16.02
C ARG A 72 10.98 7.53 16.37
N LYS A 73 11.99 7.33 15.51
CA LYS A 73 13.35 6.80 15.76
C LYS A 73 13.50 5.43 16.41
#